data_AF-A0A835LD14-F1
#
_entry.id   AF-A0A835LD14-F1
#
_cell.length_a   1.000
_cell.length_b   1.000
_cell.length_c   1.000
_cell.angle_alpha   90.00
_cell.angle_beta   90.00
_cell.angle_gamma   90.00
#
_symmetry.space_group_name_H-M   'P 1'
#
loop_
_entity.id
_entity.type
_entity.pdbx_description
1 polymer ?
#
loop_
_entity_poly.entity_id
_entity_poly.type
_entity_poly.pdbx_seq_one_letter_code
_entity_poly.pdbx_strand_id
1 'polypeptide(L)'
;MNQDGSVVTEATTSSVGDDNTVFALLSKRRELARESTTKKAIAALKNDEISLVGIYGMPGVGKTMLMQEIAQQVKEAKLFQEVVTVSVSENPILEKIQRGIAMRLNLKFIGVSEAKHK
;
A
#
# COMPACT_ATOMS: atom_id res chain seq x y z
N MET A 1 -30.47 -2.02 10.67
CA MET A 1 -29.90 -1.57 9.38
C MET A 1 -30.20 -0.10 9.27
N ASN A 2 -29.20 0.77 9.45
CA ASN A 2 -29.37 2.21 9.35
C ASN A 2 -28.72 2.68 8.03
N GLN A 3 -29.26 3.75 7.46
CA GLN A 3 -29.20 4.07 6.03
C GLN A 3 -27.87 4.68 5.52
N ASP A 4 -26.75 4.55 6.23
CA ASP A 4 -25.44 5.11 5.85
C ASP A 4 -24.32 4.06 5.72
N GLY A 5 -24.63 2.77 5.84
CA GLY A 5 -23.63 1.71 5.73
C GLY A 5 -22.61 1.67 6.88
N SER A 6 -22.83 2.45 7.94
CA SER A 6 -22.03 2.38 9.16
C SER A 6 -22.47 1.18 9.99
N VAL A 7 -21.50 0.32 10.33
CA VAL A 7 -21.72 -0.77 11.29
C VAL A 7 -21.68 -0.14 12.67
N VAL A 8 -22.84 0.12 13.25
CA VAL A 8 -22.94 0.38 14.69
C VAL A 8 -22.60 -0.94 15.39
N THR A 9 -21.37 -1.07 15.86
CA THR A 9 -21.05 -2.10 16.86
C THR A 9 -21.27 -1.47 18.23
N GLU A 10 -22.46 -1.63 18.78
CA GLU A 10 -22.64 -1.57 20.23
C GLU A 10 -22.00 -2.80 20.85
N ALA A 11 -21.02 -2.59 21.72
CA ALA A 11 -20.62 -3.58 22.71
C ALA A 11 -20.31 -2.83 24.00
N THR A 12 -21.33 -2.65 24.84
CA THR A 12 -21.17 -2.39 26.26
C THR A 12 -21.15 -3.74 26.96
N THR A 13 -20.08 -4.07 27.70
CA THR A 13 -20.16 -4.62 29.07
C THR A 13 -18.78 -4.60 29.71
N SER A 14 -18.73 -3.95 30.87
CA SER A 14 -17.69 -4.05 31.89
C SER A 14 -17.58 -5.47 32.46
N SER A 15 -16.43 -6.13 32.31
CA SER A 15 -15.91 -7.08 33.30
C SER A 15 -14.46 -7.39 32.99
N VAL A 16 -13.61 -7.30 34.01
CA VAL A 16 -12.20 -7.69 34.00
C VAL A 16 -12.09 -9.20 33.71
N GLY A 17 -11.15 -9.64 32.87
CA GLY A 17 -10.87 -11.08 32.69
C GLY A 17 -9.98 -11.44 31.49
N ASP A 18 -8.73 -11.79 31.79
CA ASP A 18 -7.68 -12.39 30.96
C ASP A 18 -6.96 -11.47 29.94
N ASP A 19 -5.68 -11.18 30.20
CA ASP A 19 -4.79 -10.38 29.33
C ASP A 19 -4.73 -10.89 27.87
N ASN A 20 -5.00 -12.18 27.66
CA ASN A 20 -5.09 -12.79 26.34
C ASN A 20 -6.28 -12.27 25.52
N THR A 21 -7.41 -11.93 26.16
CA THR A 21 -8.62 -11.44 25.47
C THR A 21 -8.40 -10.03 24.93
N VAL A 22 -7.74 -9.16 25.70
CA VAL A 22 -7.41 -7.80 25.29
C VAL A 22 -6.43 -7.82 24.10
N PHE A 23 -5.42 -8.69 24.15
CA PHE A 23 -4.47 -8.84 23.05
C PHE A 23 -5.14 -9.37 21.76
N ALA A 24 -6.05 -10.34 21.89
CA ALA A 24 -6.82 -10.86 20.77
C ALA A 24 -7.70 -9.77 20.13
N LEU A 25 -8.38 -8.95 20.94
CA LEU A 25 -9.20 -7.84 20.46
C LEU A 25 -8.37 -6.74 19.78
N LEU A 26 -7.20 -6.39 20.34
CA LEU A 26 -6.29 -5.42 19.73
C LEU A 26 -5.73 -5.92 18.40
N SER A 27 -5.41 -7.21 18.32
CA SER A 27 -4.97 -7.86 17.08
C SER A 27 -6.08 -7.86 16.04
N LYS A 28 -7.31 -8.17 16.44
CA LYS A 28 -8.48 -8.12 15.55
C LYS A 28 -8.75 -6.71 15.02
N ARG A 29 -8.65 -5.67 15.88
CA ARG A 29 -8.82 -4.27 15.46
C ARG A 29 -7.76 -3.84 14.43
N ARG A 30 -6.50 -4.26 14.62
CA ARG A 30 -5.42 -3.97 13.65
C ARG A 30 -5.69 -4.60 12.29
N GLU A 31 -6.14 -5.85 12.28
CA GLU A 31 -6.45 -6.55 11.04
C GLU A 31 -7.58 -5.86 10.27
N LEU A 32 -8.69 -5.55 10.95
CA LEU A 32 -9.81 -4.82 10.35
C LEU A 32 -9.40 -3.44 9.81
N ALA A 33 -8.52 -2.73 10.53
CA ALA A 33 -8.00 -1.45 10.07
C ALA A 33 -7.13 -1.60 8.81
N ARG A 34 -6.31 -2.65 8.72
CA ARG A 34 -5.51 -2.96 7.54
C ARG A 34 -6.39 -3.30 6.35
N GLU A 35 -7.34 -4.21 6.51
CA GLU A 35 -8.31 -4.56 5.46
C GLU A 35 -9.06 -3.33 4.95
N SER A 36 -9.52 -2.44 5.86
CA SER A 36 -10.20 -1.20 5.49
C SER A 36 -9.31 -0.28 4.67
N THR A 37 -8.04 -0.14 5.07
CA THR A 37 -7.07 0.71 4.37
C THR A 37 -6.73 0.15 2.98
N THR A 38 -6.51 -1.16 2.88
CA THR A 38 -6.27 -1.86 1.61
C THR A 38 -7.45 -1.67 0.65
N LYS A 39 -8.68 -1.86 1.12
CA LYS A 39 -9.90 -1.65 0.31
C LYS A 39 -10.01 -0.22 -0.20
N LYS A 40 -9.75 0.78 0.65
CA LYS A 40 -9.76 2.20 0.25
C LYS A 40 -8.68 2.51 -0.78
N ALA A 41 -7.46 2.00 -0.58
CA ALA A 41 -6.37 2.20 -1.52
C ALA A 41 -6.68 1.58 -2.89
N ILE A 42 -7.18 0.34 -2.93
CA ILE A 42 -7.57 -0.32 -4.18
C ILE A 42 -8.74 0.40 -4.86
N ALA A 43 -9.73 0.86 -4.09
CA ALA A 43 -10.83 1.66 -4.65
C ALA A 43 -10.32 2.96 -5.28
N ALA A 44 -9.38 3.65 -4.63
CA ALA A 44 -8.75 4.85 -5.19
C ALA A 44 -7.94 4.52 -6.46
N LEU A 45 -7.20 3.41 -6.49
CA LEU A 45 -6.43 2.96 -7.66
C LEU A 45 -7.30 2.58 -8.87
N LYS A 46 -8.60 2.31 -8.68
CA LYS A 46 -9.56 2.07 -9.77
C LYS A 46 -10.16 3.35 -10.36
N ASN A 47 -9.94 4.49 -9.73
CA ASN A 47 -10.41 5.77 -10.23
C ASN A 47 -9.34 6.39 -11.13
N ASP A 48 -9.66 6.52 -12.42
CA ASP A 48 -8.74 7.05 -13.44
C ASP A 48 -8.35 8.54 -13.21
N GLU A 49 -9.09 9.27 -12.37
CA GLU A 49 -8.75 10.64 -11.95
C GLU A 49 -7.64 10.66 -10.88
N ILE A 50 -7.33 9.52 -10.24
CA ILE A 50 -6.34 9.41 -9.17
C ILE A 50 -5.07 8.76 -9.72
N SER A 51 -4.01 9.55 -9.84
CA SER A 51 -2.70 9.07 -10.31
C SER A 51 -1.74 8.63 -9.19
N LEU A 52 -2.03 8.97 -7.92
CA LEU A 52 -1.14 8.71 -6.79
C LEU A 52 -1.91 8.40 -5.50
N VAL A 53 -1.53 7.32 -4.83
CA VAL A 53 -2.00 6.94 -3.49
C VAL A 53 -0.80 6.78 -2.56
N GLY A 54 -0.76 7.53 -1.46
CA GLY A 54 0.29 7.47 -0.45
C GLY A 54 -0.18 6.83 0.85
N ILE A 55 0.67 6.02 1.49
CA ILE A 55 0.46 5.52 2.85
C ILE A 55 1.50 6.15 3.78
N TYR A 56 1.03 6.88 4.79
CA TYR A 56 1.86 7.58 5.76
C TYR A 56 1.54 7.13 7.20
N GLY A 57 2.43 7.42 8.15
CA GLY A 57 2.27 7.04 9.56
C GLY A 57 3.60 6.79 10.27
N MET A 58 3.54 6.41 11.55
CA MET A 58 4.73 6.18 12.39
C MET A 58 5.70 5.14 11.80
N PRO A 59 7.02 5.21 12.10
CA PRO A 59 7.96 4.14 11.79
C PRO A 59 7.52 2.79 12.37
N GLY A 60 7.88 1.68 11.72
CA GLY A 60 7.63 0.33 12.25
C GLY A 60 6.20 -0.22 12.18
N VAL A 61 5.18 0.59 11.81
CA VAL A 61 3.77 0.13 11.76
C VAL A 61 3.44 -0.83 10.59
N GLY A 62 4.41 -1.08 9.70
CA GLY A 62 4.25 -2.00 8.58
C GLY A 62 3.71 -1.39 7.29
N LYS A 63 3.93 -0.08 7.05
CA LYS A 63 3.49 0.60 5.79
C LYS A 63 3.99 -0.10 4.53
N THR A 64 5.27 -0.48 4.49
CA THR A 64 5.87 -1.19 3.36
C THR A 64 5.24 -2.57 3.15
N MET A 65 4.90 -3.27 4.24
CA MET A 65 4.19 -4.55 4.18
C MET A 65 2.78 -4.37 3.60
N LEU A 66 2.05 -3.34 4.02
CA LEU A 66 0.73 -3.01 3.47
C LEU A 66 0.79 -2.68 1.97
N MET A 67 1.83 -1.96 1.53
CA MET A 67 2.07 -1.70 0.11
C MET A 67 2.36 -2.97 -0.70
N GLN A 68 3.09 -3.94 -0.13
CA GLN A 68 3.31 -5.24 -0.76
C GLN A 68 2.02 -6.02 -0.91
N GLU A 69 1.17 -6.03 0.11
CA GLU A 69 -0.15 -6.66 0.08
C GLU A 69 -1.05 -6.05 -0.98
N ILE A 70 -1.13 -4.71 -1.04
CA ILE A 70 -1.89 -3.99 -2.09
C ILE A 70 -1.35 -4.35 -3.48
N ALA A 71 -0.03 -4.30 -3.68
CA ALA A 71 0.59 -4.63 -4.97
C ALA A 71 0.27 -6.06 -5.42
N GLN A 72 0.24 -7.02 -4.48
CA GLN A 72 -0.15 -8.39 -4.77
C GLN A 72 -1.63 -8.49 -5.16
N GLN A 73 -2.54 -7.88 -4.38
CA GLN A 73 -3.98 -7.92 -4.65
C GLN A 73 -4.34 -7.28 -5.99
N VAL A 74 -3.76 -6.12 -6.34
CA VAL A 74 -4.05 -5.47 -7.63
C VAL A 74 -3.50 -6.27 -8.82
N LYS A 75 -2.39 -6.99 -8.63
CA LYS A 75 -1.81 -7.89 -9.62
C LYS A 75 -2.69 -9.13 -9.82
N GLU A 76 -3.13 -9.77 -8.75
CA GLU A 76 -4.01 -10.94 -8.79
C GLU A 76 -5.38 -10.61 -9.39
N ALA A 77 -5.93 -9.44 -9.03
CA ALA A 77 -7.16 -8.92 -9.61
C ALA A 77 -6.99 -8.36 -11.04
N LYS A 78 -5.77 -8.35 -11.58
CA LYS A 78 -5.43 -7.85 -12.92
C LYS A 78 -5.98 -6.43 -13.19
N LEU A 79 -5.93 -5.56 -12.18
CA LEU A 79 -6.40 -4.18 -12.31
C LEU A 79 -5.48 -3.32 -13.18
N PHE A 80 -4.20 -3.72 -13.26
CA PHE A 80 -3.19 -3.08 -14.08
C PHE A 80 -2.54 -4.12 -14.99
N GLN A 81 -2.07 -3.67 -16.16
CA GLN A 81 -1.32 -4.52 -17.09
C GLN A 81 0.01 -4.98 -16.45
N GLU A 82 0.69 -4.06 -15.78
CA GLU A 82 1.96 -4.29 -15.12
C GLU A 82 1.98 -3.64 -13.74
N VAL A 83 2.60 -4.30 -12.77
CA VAL A 83 2.75 -3.81 -11.39
C VAL A 83 4.21 -3.92 -11.00
N VAL A 84 4.85 -2.78 -10.74
CA VAL A 84 6.28 -2.71 -10.44
C VAL A 84 6.51 -2.09 -9.06
N THR A 85 7.10 -2.88 -8.15
CA THR A 85 7.54 -2.40 -6.83
C THR A 85 9.01 -2.03 -6.86
N VAL A 86 9.34 -0.83 -6.39
CA VAL A 86 10.72 -0.33 -6.28
C VAL A 86 10.97 0.21 -4.88
N SER A 87 12.08 -0.21 -4.28
CA SER A 87 12.56 0.35 -3.02
C SER A 87 13.46 1.55 -3.31
N VAL A 88 13.20 2.67 -2.62
CA VAL A 88 14.00 3.90 -2.72
C VAL A 88 14.82 4.04 -1.43
N SER A 89 16.13 4.18 -1.56
CA SER A 89 17.03 4.43 -0.43
C SER A 89 17.01 5.90 -0.01
N GLU A 90 17.46 6.19 1.22
CA GLU A 90 17.61 7.56 1.73
C GLU A 90 18.42 8.48 0.81
N ASN A 91 19.48 7.92 0.19
CA ASN A 91 20.24 8.56 -0.87
C ASN A 91 19.84 7.96 -2.22
N PRO A 92 18.81 8.50 -2.90
CA PRO A 92 18.33 7.92 -4.15
C PRO A 92 19.27 8.27 -5.31
N ILE A 93 19.65 7.26 -6.09
CA ILE A 93 20.31 7.46 -7.39
C ILE A 93 19.24 7.31 -8.46
N LEU A 94 18.74 8.44 -8.98
CA LEU A 94 17.59 8.47 -9.91
C LEU A 94 17.79 7.57 -11.13
N GLU A 95 18.98 7.58 -11.73
CA GLU A 95 19.28 6.74 -12.88
C GLU A 95 19.13 5.24 -12.55
N LYS A 96 19.57 4.81 -11.36
CA LYS A 96 19.43 3.41 -10.94
C LYS A 96 17.97 3.02 -10.73
N ILE A 97 17.16 3.91 -10.16
CA ILE A 97 15.73 3.69 -9.96
C ILE A 97 15.02 3.59 -11.31
N GLN A 98 15.22 4.55 -12.20
CA GLN A 98 14.61 4.58 -13.54
C GLN A 98 15.03 3.38 -14.38
N ARG A 99 16.32 3.04 -14.39
CA ARG A 99 16.84 1.84 -15.07
C ARG A 99 16.21 0.57 -14.50
N GLY A 100 16.06 0.47 -13.18
CA GLY A 100 15.40 -0.65 -12.51
C GLY A 100 13.93 -0.80 -12.90
N ILE A 101 13.20 0.31 -13.02
CA ILE A 101 11.81 0.33 -13.52
C ILE A 101 11.77 -0.12 -14.98
N ALA A 102 12.61 0.49 -15.84
CA ALA A 102 12.66 0.19 -17.25
C ALA A 102 12.94 -1.29 -17.51
N MET A 103 13.91 -1.88 -16.78
CA MET A 103 14.19 -3.32 -16.87
C MET A 103 12.99 -4.18 -16.51
N ARG A 104 12.24 -3.83 -15.45
CA ARG A 104 11.05 -4.60 -15.03
C ARG A 104 9.90 -4.51 -16.02
N LEU A 105 9.77 -3.38 -16.71
CA LEU A 105 8.76 -3.14 -17.74
C LEU A 105 9.22 -3.53 -19.15
N ASN A 106 10.41 -4.11 -19.32
CA ASN A 106 11.03 -4.39 -20.62
C ASN A 106 11.14 -3.17 -21.54
N LEU A 107 11.36 -1.99 -20.96
CA LEU A 107 11.54 -0.72 -21.69
C LEU A 107 13.03 -0.42 -21.91
N LYS A 108 13.32 0.26 -23.02
CA LYS A 108 14.66 0.83 -23.26
C LYS A 108 14.82 2.10 -22.41
N PHE A 109 15.81 2.10 -21.51
CA PHE A 109 16.21 3.31 -20.81
C PHE A 109 17.11 4.15 -21.72
N ILE A 110 16.63 5.32 -22.15
CA ILE A 110 17.42 6.31 -22.88
C ILE A 110 17.91 7.33 -21.85
N GLY A 111 19.08 7.11 -21.28
CA GLY A 111 19.75 8.13 -20.47
C GLY A 111 20.07 9.34 -21.34
N VAL A 112 19.99 10.55 -20.78
CA VAL A 112 20.47 11.76 -21.46
C VAL A 112 21.97 11.56 -21.70
N SER A 113 22.35 11.25 -22.93
CA SER A 113 23.75 11.14 -23.33
C SER A 113 24.38 12.52 -23.22
N GLU A 114 25.45 12.67 -22.46
CA GLU A 114 26.37 13.79 -22.64
C GLU A 114 26.75 13.84 -24.12
N ALA A 115 26.47 14.97 -24.76
CA ALA A 115 26.93 15.24 -26.11
C ALA A 115 28.46 15.15 -26.11
N LYS A 116 29.02 14.10 -26.70
CA LYS A 116 30.46 14.02 -26.97
C LYS A 116 30.80 15.15 -27.94
N HIS A 117 31.41 16.21 -27.44
CA HIS A 117 32.11 17.17 -28.27
C HIS A 117 33.21 16.44 -29.04
N LYS A 118 33.11 16.50 -30.37
CA LYS A 118 34.13 16.09 -31.33
C LYS A 118 35.27 17.10 -31.35
#